data_AF-A0A375J4Z8-F1
#
_entry.id   AF-A0A375J4Z8-F1
#
_cell.length_a   1.000
_cell.length_b   1.000
_cell.length_c   1.000
_cell.angle_alpha   90.00
_cell.angle_beta   90.00
_cell.angle_gamma   90.00
#
_symmetry.space_group_name_H-M   'P 1'
#
loop_
_entity.id
_entity.type
_entity.pdbx_description
1 polymer ?
#
loop_
_entity_poly.entity_id
_entity_poly.type
_entity_poly.pdbx_seq_one_letter_code
_entity_poly.pdbx_strand_id
1 'polypeptide(L)'
;MVPGPIGRQRIHFEAPPAEHLAAETSRFIEWVNAPPKEPPLIRAGLGHLWFVTLHPFDDGNGGIARAIGDLLLARADGSPQRFYSLSARIQRDRKAYYDILERTQKGSMDVTEWRDWFLDTLHRAVDQAHISLGAVLVKARFWQHWGQYANCHGMEARLDPAQAVPILPSAKRT
;
A
#
# COMPACT_ATOMS: atom_id res chain seq x y z
N MET A 1 8.17 -9.38 2.17
CA MET A 1 8.44 -10.73 2.69
C MET A 1 7.27 -11.09 3.58
N VAL A 2 6.79 -12.33 3.60
CA VAL A 2 6.08 -12.77 4.81
C VAL A 2 6.90 -13.79 5.54
N PRO A 3 6.97 -13.67 6.88
CA PRO A 3 7.64 -14.67 7.68
C PRO A 3 6.84 -15.97 7.58
N GLY A 4 7.33 -16.88 6.77
CA GLY A 4 7.08 -18.31 6.96
C GLY A 4 8.09 -18.86 7.96
N PRO A 5 7.81 -20.04 8.55
CA PRO A 5 8.69 -20.66 9.53
C PRO A 5 10.11 -20.83 8.98
N ILE A 6 11.09 -20.57 9.85
CA ILE A 6 12.54 -20.65 9.59
C ILE A 6 12.86 -21.99 8.95
N GLY A 7 13.37 -21.98 7.71
CA GLY A 7 13.88 -23.19 7.05
C GLY A 7 13.52 -23.39 5.57
N ARG A 8 12.75 -22.49 4.93
CA ARG A 8 12.53 -22.55 3.48
C ARG A 8 12.59 -21.15 2.84
N GLN A 9 13.78 -20.55 2.85
CA GLN A 9 14.07 -19.46 1.91
C GLN A 9 14.16 -20.07 0.51
N ARG A 10 13.03 -20.09 -0.20
CA ARG A 10 13.03 -20.38 -1.63
C ARG A 10 13.37 -19.07 -2.33
N ILE A 11 14.66 -18.88 -2.61
CA ILE A 11 15.16 -17.74 -3.39
C ILE A 11 14.66 -17.93 -4.82
N HIS A 12 13.59 -17.22 -5.17
CA HIS A 12 13.03 -17.17 -6.53
C HIS A 12 13.45 -15.89 -7.27
N PHE A 13 14.44 -15.19 -6.74
CA PHE A 13 14.84 -13.86 -7.19
C PHE A 13 16.31 -13.89 -7.59
N GLU A 14 16.60 -13.63 -8.87
CA GLU A 14 17.98 -13.56 -9.36
C GLU A 14 18.40 -12.10 -9.39
N ALA A 15 19.27 -11.72 -8.45
CA ALA A 15 19.86 -10.40 -8.42
C ALA A 15 20.90 -10.26 -9.55
N PRO A 16 21.15 -9.04 -10.06
CA PRO A 16 22.26 -8.79 -10.98
C PRO A 16 23.60 -9.24 -10.37
N PRO A 17 24.60 -9.61 -11.19
CA PRO A 17 25.95 -9.87 -10.71
C PRO A 17 26.47 -8.71 -9.86
N ALA A 18 27.11 -9.03 -8.72
CA ALA A 18 27.56 -8.05 -7.73
C ALA A 18 28.47 -6.95 -8.32
N GLU A 19 29.20 -7.28 -9.38
CA GLU A 19 30.11 -6.38 -10.11
C GLU A 19 29.37 -5.17 -10.73
N HIS A 20 28.11 -5.34 -11.13
CA HIS A 20 27.32 -4.28 -11.78
C HIS A 20 26.34 -3.60 -10.82
N LEU A 21 26.09 -4.20 -9.66
CA LEU A 21 25.06 -3.75 -8.71
C LEU A 21 25.26 -2.30 -8.25
N ALA A 22 26.50 -1.89 -7.99
CA ALA A 22 26.81 -0.51 -7.58
C ALA A 22 26.44 0.51 -8.67
N ALA A 23 26.83 0.23 -9.92
CA ALA A 23 26.53 1.09 -11.06
C ALA A 23 25.01 1.16 -11.33
N GLU A 24 24.32 0.02 -11.29
CA GLU A 24 22.87 -0.04 -11.51
C GLU A 24 22.08 0.65 -10.39
N THR A 25 22.54 0.56 -9.15
CA THR A 25 21.94 1.28 -8.01
C THR A 25 22.10 2.79 -8.17
N SER A 26 23.28 3.26 -8.60
CA SER A 26 23.50 4.68 -8.90
C SER A 26 22.58 5.16 -10.03
N ARG A 27 22.48 4.40 -11.13
CA ARG A 27 21.55 4.70 -12.25
C ARG A 27 20.10 4.76 -11.79
N PHE A 28 19.69 3.87 -10.89
CA PHE A 28 18.35 3.88 -10.32
C PHE A 28 18.10 5.14 -9.48
N ILE A 29 19.04 5.51 -8.61
CA ILE A 29 18.92 6.71 -7.78
C ILE A 29 18.85 7.98 -8.65
N GLU A 30 19.71 8.07 -9.67
CA GLU A 30 19.68 9.15 -10.65
C GLU A 30 18.32 9.20 -11.38
N TRP A 31 17.83 8.05 -11.84
CA TRP A 31 16.55 7.95 -12.51
C TRP A 31 15.41 8.40 -11.58
N VAL A 32 15.34 7.94 -10.33
CA VAL A 32 14.29 8.33 -9.35
C VAL A 32 14.26 9.84 -9.14
N ASN A 33 15.41 10.51 -9.15
CA ASN A 33 15.52 11.95 -8.89
C ASN A 33 15.40 12.82 -10.15
N ALA A 34 15.51 12.24 -11.35
CA ALA A 34 15.31 12.96 -12.60
C ALA A 34 13.84 13.41 -12.79
N PRO A 35 13.59 14.47 -13.59
CA PRO A 35 12.24 14.82 -14.02
C PRO A 35 11.56 13.63 -14.72
N PRO A 36 10.29 13.34 -14.38
CA PRO A 36 9.56 12.21 -14.96
C PRO A 36 9.37 12.41 -16.47
N LYS A 37 9.69 11.38 -17.26
CA LYS A 37 9.35 11.32 -18.69
C LYS A 37 8.09 10.48 -18.94
N GLU A 38 7.74 9.65 -17.96
CA GLU A 38 6.61 8.74 -17.97
C GLU A 38 5.46 9.31 -17.11
N PRO A 39 4.22 8.83 -17.30
CA PRO A 39 3.13 9.21 -16.41
C PRO A 39 3.47 8.89 -14.94
N PRO A 40 3.21 9.80 -13.98
CA PRO A 40 3.69 9.66 -12.60
C PRO A 40 3.31 8.36 -11.89
N LEU A 41 2.09 7.83 -12.10
CA LEU A 41 1.65 6.56 -11.51
C LEU A 41 2.40 5.36 -12.08
N ILE A 42 2.72 5.40 -13.38
CA ILE A 42 3.52 4.37 -14.05
C ILE A 42 4.94 4.40 -13.50
N ARG A 43 5.50 5.60 -13.35
CA ARG A 43 6.83 5.80 -12.77
C ARG A 43 6.92 5.24 -11.36
N ALA A 44 5.89 5.40 -10.54
CA ALA A 44 5.85 4.77 -9.21
C ALA A 44 5.90 3.24 -9.27
N GLY A 45 5.11 2.64 -10.16
CA GLY A 45 5.12 1.19 -10.36
C GLY A 45 6.44 0.66 -10.89
N LEU A 46 7.07 1.38 -11.83
CA LEU A 46 8.39 1.03 -12.37
C LEU A 46 9.49 1.18 -11.32
N GLY A 47 9.47 2.24 -10.51
CA GLY A 47 10.46 2.44 -9.45
C GLY A 47 10.41 1.34 -8.39
N HIS A 48 9.20 0.92 -8.01
CA HIS A 48 9.01 -0.24 -7.13
C HIS A 48 9.61 -1.51 -7.72
N LEU A 49 9.27 -1.82 -8.99
CA LEU A 49 9.75 -3.02 -9.67
C LEU A 49 11.27 -3.02 -9.86
N TRP A 50 11.83 -1.89 -10.29
CA TRP A 50 13.26 -1.77 -10.55
C TRP A 50 14.04 -1.96 -9.25
N PHE A 51 13.64 -1.31 -8.16
CA PHE A 51 14.33 -1.47 -6.88
C PHE A 51 14.28 -2.91 -6.36
N VAL A 52 13.11 -3.56 -6.41
CA VAL A 52 13.03 -4.95 -5.96
C VAL A 52 13.94 -5.82 -6.81
N THR A 53 14.02 -5.57 -8.14
CA THR A 53 14.87 -6.27 -9.13
C THR A 53 16.36 -6.07 -8.92
N LEU A 54 16.79 -4.88 -8.51
CA LEU A 54 18.19 -4.64 -8.14
C LEU A 54 18.62 -5.45 -6.93
N HIS A 55 17.73 -5.56 -5.93
CA HIS A 55 17.98 -6.29 -4.69
C HIS A 55 19.35 -5.98 -4.03
N PRO A 56 19.67 -4.71 -3.74
CA PRO A 56 21.03 -4.33 -3.33
C PRO A 56 21.42 -4.74 -1.90
N PHE A 57 20.46 -5.20 -1.07
CA PHE A 57 20.68 -5.56 0.32
C PHE A 57 20.45 -7.06 0.57
N ASP A 58 20.99 -7.61 1.66
CA ASP A 58 20.75 -9.01 2.04
C ASP A 58 19.33 -9.26 2.57
N ASP A 59 18.71 -8.24 3.19
CA ASP A 59 17.32 -8.24 3.65
C ASP A 59 16.72 -6.81 3.58
N GLY A 60 15.41 -6.70 3.71
CA GLY A 60 14.71 -5.41 3.77
C GLY A 60 14.34 -4.82 2.41
N ASN A 61 14.78 -5.42 1.29
CA ASN A 61 14.50 -4.91 -0.06
C ASN A 61 13.01 -4.67 -0.32
N GLY A 62 12.15 -5.59 0.12
CA GLY A 62 10.70 -5.44 -0.05
C GLY A 62 10.08 -4.32 0.79
N GLY A 63 10.70 -3.93 1.90
CA GLY A 63 10.30 -2.75 2.68
C GLY A 63 10.70 -1.46 1.96
N ILE A 64 11.94 -1.40 1.49
CA ILE A 64 12.48 -0.24 0.79
C ILE A 64 11.79 -0.03 -0.57
N ALA A 65 11.52 -1.11 -1.32
CA ALA A 65 10.76 -1.05 -2.57
C ALA A 65 9.39 -0.38 -2.38
N ARG A 66 8.68 -0.79 -1.32
CA ARG A 66 7.38 -0.20 -0.94
C ARG A 66 7.52 1.27 -0.57
N ALA A 67 8.54 1.62 0.20
CA ALA A 67 8.82 3.01 0.58
C ALA A 67 9.12 3.88 -0.66
N ILE A 68 9.85 3.37 -1.64
CA ILE A 68 10.13 4.07 -2.89
C ILE A 68 8.86 4.22 -3.75
N GLY A 69 8.06 3.16 -3.88
CA GLY A 69 6.77 3.23 -4.55
C GLY A 69 5.87 4.29 -3.91
N ASP A 70 5.80 4.31 -2.57
CA ASP A 70 5.04 5.30 -1.82
C ASP A 70 5.60 6.72 -1.98
N LEU A 71 6.93 6.90 -2.01
CA LEU A 71 7.58 8.19 -2.31
C LEU A 71 7.17 8.72 -3.70
N LEU A 72 7.23 7.86 -4.72
CA LEU A 72 6.90 8.25 -6.10
C LEU A 72 5.41 8.54 -6.27
N LEU A 73 4.53 7.79 -5.60
CA LEU A 73 3.10 8.09 -5.53
C LEU A 73 2.83 9.43 -4.83
N ALA A 74 3.54 9.72 -3.73
CA ALA A 74 3.40 11.01 -3.05
C ALA A 74 3.80 12.18 -3.97
N ARG A 75 4.84 12.01 -4.80
CA ARG A 75 5.20 12.99 -5.83
C ARG A 75 4.13 13.10 -6.94
N ALA A 76 3.44 12.01 -7.26
CA ALA A 76 2.38 11.98 -8.28
C ALA A 76 1.09 12.70 -7.83
N ASP A 77 0.71 12.56 -6.56
CA ASP A 77 -0.57 13.08 -6.05
C ASP A 77 -0.62 14.60 -5.92
N GLY A 78 0.54 15.29 -5.91
CA GLY A 78 0.63 16.75 -5.81
C GLY A 78 0.02 17.33 -4.52
N SER A 79 -0.35 16.47 -3.56
CA SER A 79 -1.02 16.82 -2.32
C SER A 79 -0.29 16.19 -1.14
N PRO A 80 -0.15 16.91 -0.01
CA PRO A 80 0.41 16.34 1.20
C PRO A 80 -0.51 15.30 1.86
N GLN A 81 -1.78 15.20 1.45
CA GLN A 81 -2.77 14.32 2.06
C GLN A 81 -3.04 13.10 1.16
N ARG A 82 -2.70 11.92 1.67
CA ARG A 82 -3.02 10.61 1.06
C ARG A 82 -3.83 9.78 2.04
N PHE A 83 -5.01 9.35 1.61
CA PHE A 83 -5.91 8.54 2.43
C PHE A 83 -5.85 7.03 2.09
N TYR A 84 -5.01 6.65 1.12
CA TYR A 84 -4.82 5.26 0.71
C TYR A 84 -3.43 4.73 1.10
N SER A 85 -3.32 3.42 1.28
CA SER A 85 -2.05 2.75 1.54
C SER A 85 -1.86 1.60 0.55
N LEU A 86 -0.99 1.81 -0.45
CA LEU A 86 -0.61 0.76 -1.40
C LEU A 86 0.10 -0.38 -0.68
N SER A 87 1.02 -0.05 0.22
CA SER A 87 1.72 -1.01 1.08
C SER A 87 0.77 -1.94 1.86
N ALA A 88 -0.33 -1.41 2.42
CA ALA A 88 -1.33 -2.22 3.10
C ALA A 88 -2.12 -3.12 2.12
N ARG A 89 -2.43 -2.62 0.92
CA ARG A 89 -3.08 -3.43 -0.13
C ARG A 89 -2.18 -4.58 -0.60
N ILE A 90 -0.91 -4.30 -0.91
CA ILE A 90 0.09 -5.32 -1.27
C ILE A 90 0.23 -6.38 -0.18
N GLN A 91 0.20 -5.98 1.09
CA GLN A 91 0.28 -6.92 2.21
C GLN A 91 -0.94 -7.85 2.29
N ARG A 92 -2.15 -7.35 2.00
CA ARG A 92 -3.36 -8.17 1.90
C ARG A 92 -3.29 -9.14 0.72
N ASP A 93 -2.84 -8.66 -0.43
CA ASP A 93 -2.74 -9.42 -1.68
C ASP A 93 -1.36 -10.05 -1.89
N ARG A 94 -0.67 -10.41 -0.79
CA ARG A 94 0.75 -10.78 -0.81
C ARG A 94 1.09 -11.90 -1.77
N LYS A 95 0.22 -12.91 -1.86
CA LYS A 95 0.43 -14.05 -2.78
C LYS A 95 0.47 -13.55 -4.22
N ALA A 96 -0.55 -12.79 -4.63
CA ALA A 96 -0.63 -12.22 -5.98
C ALA A 96 0.56 -11.30 -6.29
N TYR A 97 1.03 -10.53 -5.30
CA TYR A 97 2.23 -9.70 -5.42
C TYR A 97 3.49 -10.52 -5.73
N TYR A 98 3.69 -11.65 -5.06
CA TYR A 98 4.84 -12.51 -5.36
C TYR A 98 4.68 -13.23 -6.70
N ASP A 99 3.47 -13.68 -7.03
CA ASP A 99 3.19 -14.36 -8.29
C ASP A 99 3.47 -13.43 -9.50
N ILE A 100 3.08 -12.15 -9.43
CA ILE A 100 3.35 -11.20 -10.52
C ILE A 100 4.84 -10.85 -10.63
N LEU A 101 5.55 -10.70 -9.51
CA LEU A 101 6.99 -10.45 -9.54
C LEU A 101 7.74 -11.60 -10.18
N GLU A 102 7.40 -12.84 -9.80
CA GLU A 102 8.02 -14.04 -10.37
C GLU A 102 7.76 -14.14 -11.87
N ARG A 103 6.53 -13.88 -12.34
CA ARG A 103 6.21 -13.85 -13.77
C ARG A 103 6.97 -12.76 -14.52
N THR A 104 7.06 -11.56 -13.95
CA THR A 104 7.72 -10.41 -14.58
C THR A 104 9.22 -10.65 -14.75
N GLN A 105 9.86 -11.32 -13.79
CA GLN A 105 11.30 -11.62 -13.88
C GLN A 105 11.64 -12.80 -14.79
N LYS A 106 10.74 -13.78 -14.90
CA LYS A 106 10.94 -14.96 -15.76
C LYS A 106 10.51 -14.75 -17.22
N GLY A 107 9.76 -13.69 -17.49
CA GLY A 107 9.22 -13.39 -18.81
C GLY A 107 10.23 -12.72 -19.76
N SER A 108 9.75 -12.32 -20.93
CA SER A 108 10.42 -11.29 -21.73
C SER A 108 10.51 -10.01 -20.92
N MET A 109 11.40 -9.09 -21.28
CA MET A 109 11.58 -7.76 -20.67
C MET A 109 10.36 -6.82 -20.77
N ASP A 110 9.17 -7.38 -20.95
CA ASP A 110 7.86 -6.74 -21.00
C ASP A 110 7.26 -6.66 -19.59
N VAL A 111 7.07 -5.43 -19.13
CA VAL A 111 6.52 -5.10 -17.80
C VAL A 111 5.02 -4.79 -17.86
N THR A 112 4.33 -5.10 -18.97
CA THR A 112 2.91 -4.80 -19.16
C THR A 112 2.03 -5.44 -18.09
N GLU A 113 2.19 -6.74 -17.81
CA GLU A 113 1.39 -7.39 -16.77
C GLU A 113 1.65 -6.80 -15.38
N TRP A 114 2.90 -6.45 -15.08
CA TRP A 114 3.26 -5.78 -13.82
C TRP A 114 2.57 -4.42 -13.71
N ARG A 115 2.65 -3.61 -14.78
CA ARG A 115 2.03 -2.29 -14.83
C ARG A 115 0.53 -2.39 -14.56
N ASP A 116 -0.14 -3.30 -15.25
CA ASP A 116 -1.59 -3.45 -15.14
C ASP A 116 -1.97 -3.94 -13.73
N TRP A 117 -1.23 -4.91 -13.18
CA TRP A 117 -1.41 -5.37 -11.80
C TRP A 117 -1.17 -4.26 -10.76
N PHE A 118 -0.14 -3.43 -10.97
CA PHE A 118 0.21 -2.34 -10.05
C PHE A 118 -0.91 -1.28 -10.02
N LEU A 119 -1.40 -0.86 -11.19
CA LEU A 119 -2.48 0.13 -11.30
C LEU A 119 -3.80 -0.39 -10.72
N ASP A 120 -4.13 -1.65 -10.99
CA ASP A 120 -5.32 -2.32 -10.43
C ASP A 120 -5.21 -2.45 -8.89
N THR A 121 -4.02 -2.75 -8.38
CA THR A 121 -3.76 -2.78 -6.93
C THR A 121 -3.86 -1.38 -6.31
N LEU A 122 -3.35 -0.35 -6.98
CA LEU A 122 -3.50 1.04 -6.55
C LEU A 122 -4.98 1.46 -6.54
N HIS A 123 -5.74 1.15 -7.59
CA HIS A 123 -7.18 1.42 -7.67
C HIS A 123 -7.91 0.79 -6.47
N ARG A 124 -7.68 -0.49 -6.20
CA ARG A 124 -8.26 -1.16 -5.03
C ARG A 124 -7.83 -0.56 -3.69
N ALA A 125 -6.64 0.02 -3.61
CA ALA A 125 -6.20 0.73 -2.41
C ALA A 125 -6.98 2.04 -2.21
N VAL A 126 -7.25 2.77 -3.29
CA VAL A 126 -8.07 4.00 -3.30
C VAL A 126 -9.53 3.69 -2.99
N ASP A 127 -10.13 2.66 -3.59
CA ASP A 127 -11.51 2.26 -3.29
C ASP A 127 -11.68 1.89 -1.81
N GLN A 128 -10.71 1.14 -1.27
CA GLN A 128 -10.72 0.79 0.13
C GLN A 128 -10.61 2.03 1.03
N ALA A 129 -9.84 3.04 0.62
CA ALA A 129 -9.77 4.31 1.33
C ALA A 129 -11.11 5.05 1.31
N HIS A 130 -11.80 5.12 0.17
CA HIS A 130 -13.13 5.72 0.07
C HIS A 130 -14.16 5.03 0.97
N ILE A 131 -14.20 3.70 0.98
CA ILE A 131 -15.08 2.92 1.86
C ILE A 131 -14.78 3.23 3.33
N SER A 132 -13.50 3.28 3.69
CA SER A 132 -13.06 3.53 5.07
C SER A 132 -13.42 4.94 5.52
N LEU A 133 -13.21 5.93 4.66
CA LEU A 133 -13.58 7.32 4.89
C LEU A 133 -15.10 7.47 5.06
N GLY A 134 -15.89 6.82 4.21
CA GLY A 134 -17.36 6.79 4.32
C GLY A 134 -17.82 6.26 5.67
N ALA A 135 -17.25 5.14 6.14
CA ALA A 135 -17.57 4.56 7.44
C ALA A 135 -17.20 5.50 8.60
N VAL A 136 -16.05 6.18 8.53
CA VAL A 136 -15.63 7.18 9.53
C VAL A 136 -16.59 8.38 9.55
N LEU A 137 -16.99 8.89 8.39
CA LEU A 137 -17.92 10.03 8.30
C LEU A 137 -19.32 9.68 8.81
N VAL A 138 -19.82 8.47 8.51
CA VAL A 138 -21.10 8.00 9.05
C VAL A 138 -21.05 7.95 10.58
N LYS A 139 -19.99 7.37 11.16
CA LYS A 139 -19.81 7.34 12.61
C LYS A 139 -19.70 8.75 13.20
N ALA A 140 -18.92 9.63 12.58
CA ALA A 140 -18.77 11.01 13.04
C ALA A 140 -20.11 11.76 13.05
N ARG A 141 -20.91 11.65 11.97
CA ARG A 141 -22.25 12.26 11.89
C ARG A 141 -23.22 11.67 12.92
N PHE A 142 -23.18 10.35 13.13
CA PHE A 142 -23.97 9.70 14.17
C PHE A 142 -23.66 10.30 15.55
N TRP A 143 -22.38 10.36 15.94
CA TRP A 143 -21.98 10.92 17.23
C TRP A 143 -22.25 12.43 17.35
N GLN A 144 -22.11 13.20 16.28
CA GLN A 144 -22.48 14.62 16.29
C GLN A 144 -23.98 14.82 16.51
N HIS A 145 -24.81 14.05 15.82
CA HIS A 145 -26.27 14.16 15.94
C HIS A 145 -26.75 13.74 17.34
N TRP A 146 -26.33 12.57 17.83
CA TRP A 146 -26.80 12.03 19.11
C TRP A 146 -26.06 12.58 20.34
N GLY A 147 -24.81 13.05 20.18
CA GLY A 147 -24.08 13.76 21.23
C GLY A 147 -24.71 15.11 21.58
N GLN A 148 -25.34 15.78 20.61
CA GLN A 148 -26.13 16.99 20.86
C GLN A 148 -27.38 16.69 21.68
N TYR A 149 -28.06 15.55 21.44
CA TYR A 149 -29.19 15.11 22.26
C TYR A 149 -28.80 14.84 23.72
N ALA A 150 -27.63 14.25 23.98
CA ALA A 150 -27.15 13.99 25.34
C ALA A 150 -26.83 15.30 26.11
N ASN A 151 -26.21 16.27 25.43
CA ASN A 151 -25.90 17.58 26.01
C ASN A 151 -27.14 18.46 26.26
N CYS A 152 -28.15 18.41 25.39
CA CYS A 152 -29.40 19.17 25.57
C CYS A 152 -30.31 18.62 26.69
N HIS A 153 -30.06 17.42 27.19
CA HIS A 153 -30.87 16.76 28.23
C HIS A 153 -30.11 16.42 29.53
N GLY A 154 -28.92 17.01 29.73
CA GLY A 154 -28.22 16.96 31.02
C GLY A 154 -27.72 15.57 31.44
N MET A 155 -27.61 14.63 30.50
CA MET A 155 -26.98 13.33 30.76
C MET A 155 -25.50 13.43 30.40
N GLU A 156 -24.67 13.76 31.38
CA GLU A 156 -23.20 13.78 31.21
C GLU A 156 -22.69 12.34 31.12
N ALA A 157 -22.87 11.74 29.95
CA ALA A 157 -22.30 10.45 29.64
C ALA A 157 -20.82 10.70 29.29
N ARG A 158 -19.92 10.35 30.20
CA ARG A 158 -18.48 10.19 29.92
C ARG A 158 -18.33 9.06 28.90
N LEU A 159 -18.55 9.36 27.63
CA LEU A 159 -18.44 8.44 26.51
C LEU A 159 -17.11 8.72 25.83
N ASP A 160 -16.12 7.89 26.14
CA ASP A 160 -14.86 7.86 25.40
C ASP A 160 -15.13 7.30 23.98
N PRO A 161 -14.91 8.08 22.91
CA PRO A 161 -15.13 7.63 21.54
C PRO A 161 -14.24 6.43 21.16
N ALA A 162 -13.20 6.10 21.94
CA ALA A 162 -12.34 4.93 21.73
C ALA A 162 -12.94 3.61 22.28
N GLN A 163 -13.98 3.65 23.12
CA GLN A 163 -14.52 2.45 23.80
C GLN A 163 -15.94 2.04 23.38
N ALA A 164 -16.59 2.77 22.47
CA ALA A 164 -17.96 2.47 22.07
C ALA A 164 -18.03 1.30 21.07
N VAL A 165 -18.27 0.08 21.58
CA VAL A 165 -18.69 -1.07 20.77
C VAL A 165 -20.15 -0.86 20.35
N PRO A 166 -20.50 -0.96 19.06
CA PRO A 166 -21.88 -0.81 18.63
C PRO A 166 -22.69 -2.02 19.12
N ILE A 167 -23.64 -1.77 20.02
CA ILE A 167 -24.64 -2.77 20.39
C ILE A 167 -25.64 -2.85 19.24
N LEU A 168 -25.51 -3.89 18.40
CA LEU A 168 -26.53 -4.22 17.42
C LEU A 168 -27.84 -4.58 18.15
N PRO A 169 -29.00 -4.03 17.77
CA PRO A 169 -30.26 -4.42 18.39
C PRO A 169 -30.54 -5.88 18.06
N SER A 170 -30.64 -6.70 19.10
CA SER A 170 -31.05 -8.10 18.99
C SER A 170 -32.44 -8.16 18.36
N ALA A 171 -32.54 -8.78 17.18
CA ALA A 171 -33.81 -9.09 16.55
C ALA A 171 -34.60 -9.99 17.49
N LYS A 172 -35.66 -9.44 18.11
CA LYS A 172 -36.61 -10.23 18.88
C LYS A 172 -37.25 -11.25 17.94
N ARG A 173 -36.98 -12.53 18.21
CA ARG A 173 -37.65 -13.66 17.59
C ARG A 173 -38.89 -13.95 18.42
N THR A 174 -40.06 -13.84 17.78
CA THR A 174 -41.42 -14.26 18.18
C THR A 174 -41.97 -13.70 19.48
#